data_AF-A0A1V6IL73-F1
#
_entry.id   AF-A0A1V6IL73-F1
#
_cell.length_a   1.000
_cell.length_b   1.000
_cell.length_c   1.000
_cell.angle_alpha   90.00
_cell.angle_beta   90.00
_cell.angle_gamma   90.00
#
_symmetry.space_group_name_H-M   'P 1'
#
loop_
_entity.id
_entity.type
_entity.pdbx_description
1 polymer ?
#
loop_
_entity_poly.entity_id
_entity_poly.type
_entity_poly.pdbx_seq_one_letter_code
_entity_poly.pdbx_strand_id
1 'polypeptide(L)'
;MERLYIHTKKETTYRSMLTIFLVVLFFISSTLVAFFVKGVTENLNDELVNRLMKEREVIETNNNLKMELSVAMRARYIEFKTKERLGLKKPNEEEVLVLR
;
A
#
# COMPACT_ATOMS: atom_id res chain seq x y z
N MET A 1 23.12 -40.23 -65.88
CA MET A 1 23.06 -39.98 -64.43
C MET A 1 22.29 -38.70 -64.22
N GLU A 2 21.30 -38.67 -63.33
CA GLU A 2 20.84 -37.47 -62.57
C GLU A 2 19.45 -37.74 -61.97
N ARG A 3 19.40 -37.96 -60.66
CA ARG A 3 18.17 -37.87 -59.86
C ARG A 3 18.52 -37.51 -58.43
N LEU A 4 18.80 -36.25 -58.10
CA LEU A 4 19.03 -35.91 -56.68
C LEU A 4 18.98 -34.42 -56.30
N TYR A 5 17.92 -33.65 -56.62
CA TYR A 5 17.82 -32.27 -56.09
C TYR A 5 16.42 -31.77 -55.70
N ILE A 6 15.40 -32.63 -55.61
CA ILE A 6 14.03 -32.16 -55.32
C ILE A 6 13.63 -32.37 -53.84
N HIS A 7 14.19 -33.36 -53.16
CA HIS A 7 13.81 -33.67 -51.77
C HIS A 7 14.37 -32.68 -50.73
N THR A 8 15.62 -32.23 -50.90
CA THR A 8 16.30 -31.34 -49.94
C THR A 8 15.71 -29.93 -49.88
N LYS A 9 15.14 -29.43 -50.99
CA LYS A 9 14.51 -28.09 -51.03
C LYS A 9 13.18 -28.03 -50.26
N LYS A 10 12.42 -29.13 -50.23
CA LYS A 10 11.15 -29.21 -49.47
C LYS A 10 11.39 -29.31 -47.96
N GLU A 11 12.36 -30.10 -47.53
CA GLU A 11 12.69 -30.23 -46.09
C GLU A 11 13.22 -28.94 -45.49
N THR A 12 14.11 -28.24 -46.21
CA THR A 12 14.65 -26.94 -45.75
C THR A 12 13.56 -25.87 -45.64
N THR A 13 12.63 -25.82 -46.61
CA THR A 13 11.49 -24.90 -46.59
C THR A 13 10.54 -25.20 -45.44
N TYR A 14 10.18 -26.47 -45.22
CA TYR A 14 9.31 -26.89 -44.12
C TYR A 14 9.92 -26.59 -42.75
N ARG A 15 11.22 -26.85 -42.58
CA ARG A 15 11.96 -26.56 -41.35
C ARG A 15 12.07 -25.05 -41.08
N SER A 16 12.19 -24.23 -42.13
CA SER A 16 12.15 -22.77 -42.02
C SER A 16 10.77 -22.27 -41.58
N MET A 17 9.69 -22.78 -42.18
CA MET A 17 8.32 -22.42 -41.79
C MET A 17 7.99 -22.84 -40.35
N LEU A 18 8.42 -24.03 -39.92
CA LEU A 18 8.26 -24.47 -38.53
C LEU A 18 9.00 -23.56 -37.55
N THR A 19 10.22 -23.15 -37.87
CA THR A 19 10.99 -22.24 -37.02
C THR A 19 10.29 -20.88 -36.88
N ILE A 20 9.78 -20.33 -37.99
CA ILE A 20 9.02 -19.07 -37.97
C ILE A 20 7.76 -19.21 -37.13
N PHE A 21 7.01 -20.30 -37.30
CA PHE A 21 5.81 -20.58 -36.53
C PHE A 21 6.11 -20.69 -35.03
N LEU A 22 7.17 -21.38 -34.64
CA LEU A 22 7.58 -21.51 -33.24
C LEU A 22 7.98 -20.16 -32.63
N VAL A 23 8.69 -19.32 -33.39
CA VAL A 23 9.05 -17.96 -32.95
C VAL A 23 7.79 -17.12 -32.71
N VAL A 24 6.84 -17.13 -33.65
CA VAL A 24 5.57 -16.40 -33.50
C VAL A 24 4.77 -16.93 -32.31
N LEU A 25 4.68 -18.25 -32.15
CA LEU A 25 4.01 -18.88 -31.01
C LEU A 25 4.65 -18.48 -29.68
N PHE A 26 5.97 -18.38 -29.63
CA PHE A 26 6.71 -17.93 -28.45
C PHE A 26 6.40 -16.46 -28.09
N PHE A 27 6.31 -15.58 -29.08
CA PHE A 27 5.90 -14.18 -28.83
C PHE A 27 4.46 -14.11 -28.32
N ILE A 28 3.54 -14.89 -28.89
CA ILE A 28 2.14 -14.93 -28.44
C ILE A 28 2.06 -15.47 -27.01
N SER A 29 2.75 -16.56 -26.69
CA SER A 29 2.73 -17.13 -25.34
C SER A 29 3.38 -16.18 -24.32
N SER A 30 4.49 -15.53 -24.69
CA SER A 30 5.16 -14.54 -23.85
C SER A 30 4.25 -13.34 -23.53
N THR A 31 3.56 -12.80 -24.53
CA THR A 31 2.62 -11.68 -24.33
C THR A 31 1.42 -12.07 -23.46
N LEU A 32 0.88 -13.29 -23.63
CA LEU A 32 -0.15 -13.85 -22.75
C LEU A 32 0.33 -13.94 -21.30
N VAL A 33 1.51 -14.51 -21.07
CA VAL A 33 2.08 -14.63 -19.71
C VAL A 33 2.26 -13.25 -19.08
N ALA A 34 2.81 -12.29 -19.82
CA ALA A 34 2.98 -10.92 -19.34
C ALA A 34 1.65 -10.26 -18.96
N PHE A 35 0.59 -10.49 -19.74
CA PHE A 35 -0.75 -9.99 -19.43
C PHE A 35 -1.31 -10.60 -18.14
N PHE A 36 -1.19 -11.92 -17.96
CA PHE A 36 -1.62 -12.60 -16.73
C PHE A 36 -0.84 -12.12 -15.51
N VAL A 37 0.48 -12.00 -15.61
CA VAL A 37 1.33 -11.50 -14.52
C VAL A 37 0.93 -10.07 -14.15
N LYS A 38 0.71 -9.21 -15.15
CA LYS A 38 0.28 -7.83 -14.92
C LYS A 38 -1.07 -7.77 -14.21
N GLY A 39 -2.07 -8.52 -14.67
CA GLY A 39 -3.39 -8.53 -14.04
C GLY A 39 -3.38 -9.06 -12.59
N VAL A 40 -2.57 -10.08 -12.30
CA VAL A 40 -2.41 -10.57 -10.91
C VAL A 40 -1.67 -9.56 -10.04
N THR A 41 -0.63 -8.92 -10.58
CA THR A 41 0.20 -7.95 -9.85
C THR A 41 -0.57 -6.67 -9.55
N GLU A 42 -1.38 -6.18 -10.48
CA GLU A 42 -2.23 -5.00 -10.29
C GLU A 42 -3.24 -5.23 -9.16
N ASN A 43 -3.96 -6.36 -9.17
CA ASN A 43 -4.91 -6.68 -8.10
C ASN A 43 -4.25 -6.81 -6.72
N LEU A 44 -3.09 -7.47 -6.64
CA LEU A 44 -2.35 -7.63 -5.37
C LEU A 44 -1.82 -6.28 -4.85
N ASN A 45 -1.34 -5.41 -5.75
CA ASN A 45 -0.89 -4.08 -5.39
C ASN A 45 -2.04 -3.22 -4.88
N ASP A 46 -3.20 -3.25 -5.55
CA ASP A 46 -4.37 -2.47 -5.13
C ASP A 46 -4.89 -2.92 -3.76
N GLU A 47 -4.88 -4.23 -3.48
CA GLU A 47 -5.25 -4.73 -2.16
C GLU A 47 -4.25 -4.30 -1.08
N LEU A 48 -2.94 -4.40 -1.36
CA LEU A 48 -1.89 -3.97 -0.43
C LEU A 48 -1.94 -2.47 -0.15
N VAL A 49 -2.14 -1.64 -1.19
CA VAL A 49 -2.28 -0.19 -1.04
C VAL A 49 -3.50 0.13 -0.18
N ASN A 50 -4.64 -0.49 -0.43
CA ASN A 50 -5.85 -0.27 0.38
C ASN A 50 -5.65 -0.67 1.85
N ARG A 51 -4.94 -1.78 2.13
CA ARG A 51 -4.63 -2.17 3.51
C ARG A 51 -3.70 -1.15 4.18
N LEU A 52 -2.63 -0.74 3.50
CA LEU A 52 -1.69 0.26 4.02
C LEU A 52 -2.34 1.62 4.28
N MET A 53 -3.29 2.03 3.43
CA MET A 53 -4.07 3.26 3.64
C MET A 53 -4.93 3.17 4.91
N LYS A 54 -5.62 2.04 5.12
CA LYS A 54 -6.40 1.82 6.36
C LYS A 54 -5.53 1.79 7.60
N GLU A 55 -4.37 1.13 7.54
CA GLU A 55 -3.43 1.13 8.67
C GLU A 55 -2.92 2.54 8.98
N ARG A 56 -2.63 3.35 7.95
CA ARG A 56 -2.26 4.76 8.14
C ARG A 56 -3.35 5.57 8.84
N GLU A 57 -4.60 5.40 8.43
CA GLU A 57 -5.76 6.09 9.04
C GLU A 57 -5.92 5.72 10.52
N VAL A 58 -5.74 4.44 10.85
CA VAL A 58 -5.75 3.95 12.24
C VAL A 58 -4.58 4.54 13.07
N ILE A 59 -3.39 4.65 12.48
CA ILE A 59 -2.23 5.26 13.16
C ILE A 59 -2.45 6.75 13.41
N GLU A 60 -3.00 7.47 12.42
CA GLU A 60 -3.27 8.90 12.53
C GLU A 60 -4.32 9.19 13.60
N THR A 61 -5.43 8.44 13.60
CA THR A 61 -6.46 8.55 14.64
C THR A 61 -5.91 8.21 16.03
N ASN A 62 -5.08 7.18 16.16
CA ASN A 62 -4.45 6.83 17.43
C ASN A 62 -3.50 7.94 17.93
N ASN A 63 -2.72 8.55 17.03
CA ASN A 63 -1.86 9.68 17.37
C ASN A 63 -2.65 10.91 17.82
N ASN A 64 -3.75 11.22 17.14
CA ASN A 64 -4.65 12.32 17.54
C ASN A 64 -5.26 12.05 18.93
N LEU A 65 -5.76 10.83 19.16
CA LEU A 65 -6.28 10.43 20.47
C LEU A 65 -5.22 10.50 21.58
N LYS A 66 -3.97 10.08 21.30
CA LYS A 66 -2.86 10.23 22.25
C LYS A 66 -2.55 11.69 22.55
N MET A 67 -2.60 12.55 21.54
CA MET A 67 -2.41 13.99 21.71
C MET A 67 -3.51 14.58 22.60
N GLU A 68 -4.78 14.31 22.29
CA GLU A 68 -5.92 14.75 23.09
C GLU A 68 -5.84 14.25 24.54
N LEU A 69 -5.51 12.97 24.73
CA LEU A 69 -5.31 12.37 26.05
C LEU A 69 -4.18 13.06 26.82
N SER A 70 -3.08 13.38 26.15
CA SER A 70 -1.94 14.06 26.78
C SER A 70 -2.30 15.48 27.25
N VAL A 71 -3.11 16.21 26.46
CA VAL A 71 -3.60 17.54 26.81
C VAL A 71 -4.56 17.45 28.00
N ALA A 72 -5.53 16.53 27.94
CA ALA A 72 -6.48 16.30 29.03
C ALA A 72 -5.78 15.88 30.33
N MET A 73 -4.80 14.97 30.24
CA MET A 73 -4.03 14.51 31.38
C MET A 73 -3.16 15.62 31.97
N ARG A 74 -2.56 16.48 31.13
CA ARG A 74 -1.78 17.64 31.60
C ARG A 74 -2.66 18.64 32.36
N ALA A 75 -3.85 18.95 31.83
CA ALA A 75 -4.80 19.82 32.51
C ALA A 75 -5.20 19.24 33.87
N ARG A 76 -5.55 17.94 33.91
CA ARG A 76 -5.94 17.24 35.13
C ARG A 76 -4.80 17.11 36.14
N TYR A 77 -3.57 16.92 35.67
CA TYR A 77 -2.38 16.86 36.52
C TYR A 77 -2.07 18.20 37.18
N ILE A 78 -2.23 19.30 36.44
CA ILE A 78 -2.09 20.65 36.99
C ILE A 78 -3.17 20.89 38.06
N GLU A 79 -4.44 20.59 37.76
CA GLU A 79 -5.53 20.69 38.72
C GLU A 79 -5.25 19.87 39.99
N PHE A 80 -4.81 18.63 39.83
CA PHE A 80 -4.46 17.75 40.95
C PHE A 80 -3.31 18.31 41.80
N LYS A 81 -2.19 18.70 41.18
CA LYS A 81 -1.05 19.28 41.90
C LYS A 81 -1.38 20.58 42.61
N THR A 82 -2.25 21.39 42.01
CA THR A 82 -2.66 22.69 42.54
C THR A 82 -3.57 22.48 43.77
N LYS A 83 -4.48 21.50 43.70
CA LYS A 83 -5.30 21.10 44.84
C LYS A 83 -4.49 20.46 45.98
N GLU A 84 -3.55 19.58 45.65
CA GLU A 84 -2.77 18.83 46.64
C GLU A 84 -1.69 19.70 47.32
N ARG A 85 -0.94 20.51 46.56
CA ARG A 85 0.15 21.32 47.11
C ARG A 85 -0.26 22.70 47.59
N LEU A 86 -1.24 23.32 46.94
CA LEU A 86 -1.66 24.69 47.24
C LEU A 86 -3.03 24.75 47.92
N GLY A 87 -3.72 23.61 48.10
CA GLY A 87 -5.04 23.56 48.74
C GLY A 87 -6.14 24.30 47.98
N LEU A 88 -5.86 24.73 46.74
CA LEU A 88 -6.75 25.57 45.95
C LEU A 88 -7.99 24.77 45.54
N LYS A 89 -9.17 25.28 45.91
CA LYS A 89 -10.45 24.78 45.44
C LYS A 89 -10.84 25.53 44.17
N LYS A 90 -11.58 24.86 43.28
CA LYS A 90 -12.17 25.51 42.11
C LYS A 90 -13.04 26.68 42.62
N PRO A 91 -12.80 27.93 42.18
CA PRO A 91 -13.55 29.06 42.70
C PRO A 91 -15.04 28.87 42.40
N ASN A 92 -15.89 29.12 43.40
CA ASN A 92 -17.32 29.28 43.17
C ASN A 92 -17.52 30.59 42.39
N GLU A 93 -18.53 30.65 41.51
CA GLU A 93 -18.78 31.80 40.61
C GLU A 93 -18.93 33.14 41.36
N GLU A 94 -19.16 33.12 42.67
CA GLU A 94 -19.30 34.29 43.54
C GLU A 94 -17.97 34.84 44.14
N GLU A 95 -16.86 34.08 44.13
CA GLU A 95 -15.62 34.45 44.85
C GLU A 95 -14.44 34.81 43.93
N VAL A 96 -14.69 35.35 42.74
CA VAL A 96 -13.60 35.86 41.89
C VAL A 96 -13.29 37.32 42.25
N LEU A 97 -12.52 37.51 43.32
CA LEU A 97 -11.92 38.82 43.63
C LEU A 97 -10.77 39.08 42.66
N VAL A 98 -11.03 39.91 41.64
CA VAL A 98 -10.02 40.45 40.74
C VAL A 98 -9.23 41.52 41.50
N LEU A 99 -8.08 41.14 42.06
CA LEU A 99 -7.10 42.11 42.55
C LEU A 99 -6.31 42.65 41.34
N ARG A 100 -6.45 43.95 41.09
CA ARG A 100 -5.76 44.71 40.05
C ARG A 100 -4.40 45.17 40.53
#